data_AF-A0A4P7LL16-F1
#
_entry.id   AF-A0A4P7LL16-F1
#
_cell.length_a   1.000
_cell.length_b   1.000
_cell.length_c   1.000
_cell.angle_alpha   90.00
_cell.angle_beta   90.00
_cell.angle_gamma   90.00
#
_symmetry.space_group_name_H-M   'P 1'
#
loop_
_entity.id
_entity.type
_entity.pdbx_description
1 polymer ?
#
loop_
_entity_poly.entity_id
_entity_poly.type
_entity_poly.pdbx_seq_one_letter_code
_entity_poly.pdbx_strand_id
1 'polypeptide(L)'
;MTFQSEVPLYPRTPAEIAAECAADALQAPSLSYAQVTAATEQQIAIYQKLAQREPNPATRLLYYHSAHGALSLWGRLVHRGPQTAADSERLQALIDALAP
;
A
#
# COMPACT_ATOMS: atom_id res chain seq x y z
N MET A 1 -22.77 -33.85 -0.47
CA MET A 1 -21.46 -33.34 -0.01
C MET A 1 -21.54 -33.17 1.49
N THR A 2 -20.88 -34.03 2.25
CA THR A 2 -20.80 -33.96 3.71
C THR A 2 -19.52 -33.22 4.10
N PHE A 3 -19.65 -32.02 4.65
CA PHE A 3 -18.57 -31.31 5.34
C PHE A 3 -18.42 -31.94 6.73
N GLN A 4 -17.62 -33.00 6.84
CA GLN A 4 -17.11 -33.43 8.14
C GLN A 4 -15.86 -32.59 8.44
N SER A 5 -16.01 -31.47 9.16
CA SER A 5 -14.88 -30.88 9.86
C SER A 5 -14.77 -31.57 11.22
N GLU A 6 -13.74 -32.38 11.42
CA GLU A 6 -13.42 -32.91 12.74
C GLU A 6 -13.09 -31.72 13.65
N VAL A 7 -13.96 -31.45 14.63
CA VAL A 7 -13.71 -30.43 15.65
C VAL A 7 -12.80 -31.06 16.70
N PRO A 8 -11.57 -30.56 16.92
CA PRO A 8 -10.67 -31.13 17.90
C PRO A 8 -11.26 -30.97 19.31
N LEU A 9 -11.31 -32.08 20.06
CA LEU A 9 -11.82 -32.15 21.45
C LEU A 9 -10.83 -31.60 22.48
N TYR A 10 -9.62 -31.25 22.07
CA TYR A 10 -8.53 -30.78 22.93
C TYR A 10 -8.14 -29.33 22.62
N PRO A 11 -7.65 -28.57 23.62
CA PRO A 11 -7.12 -27.23 23.40
C PRO A 11 -5.95 -27.28 22.41
N ARG A 12 -5.92 -26.34 21.47
CA ARG A 12 -4.81 -26.20 20.52
C ARG A 12 -3.49 -26.00 21.25
N THR A 13 -2.48 -26.73 20.83
CA THR A 13 -1.10 -26.58 21.30
C THR A 13 -0.46 -25.33 20.69
N PRO A 14 0.57 -24.75 21.35
CA PRO A 14 1.33 -23.65 20.77
C PRO A 14 1.96 -23.97 19.40
N ALA A 15 2.31 -25.24 19.17
CA ALA A 15 2.86 -25.70 17.90
C ALA A 15 1.83 -25.70 16.77
N GLU A 16 0.58 -26.10 17.06
CA GLU A 16 -0.53 -26.04 16.10
C GLU A 16 -0.88 -24.59 15.75
N ILE A 17 -0.90 -23.70 16.73
CA ILE A 17 -1.12 -22.26 16.51
C ILE A 17 0.00 -21.68 15.63
N ALA A 18 1.26 -22.04 15.90
CA ALA A 18 2.39 -21.58 15.09
C ALA A 18 2.32 -22.11 13.64
N ALA A 19 1.88 -23.36 13.45
CA ALA A 19 1.69 -23.96 12.13
C ALA A 19 0.55 -23.28 11.35
N GLU A 20 -0.57 -22.96 12.01
CA GLU A 20 -1.66 -22.17 11.44
C GLU A 20 -1.17 -20.78 11.04
N CYS A 21 -0.47 -20.06 11.93
CA CYS A 21 0.08 -18.74 11.61
C CYS A 21 1.07 -18.77 10.45
N ALA A 22 1.90 -19.82 10.34
CA ALA A 22 2.81 -19.99 9.21
C ALA A 22 2.08 -20.29 7.90
N ALA A 23 1.03 -21.12 7.93
CA ALA A 23 0.18 -21.39 6.78
C ALA A 23 -0.58 -20.14 6.33
N ASP A 24 -1.11 -19.34 7.27
CA ASP A 24 -1.78 -18.08 7.00
C ASP A 24 -0.81 -17.04 6.41
N ALA A 25 0.43 -16.98 6.91
CA ALA A 25 1.46 -16.07 6.37
C ALA A 25 1.85 -16.42 4.92
N LEU A 26 1.79 -17.69 4.53
CA LEU A 26 2.00 -18.13 3.14
C LEU A 26 0.80 -17.81 2.23
N GLN A 27 -0.41 -17.75 2.80
CA GLN A 27 -1.63 -17.38 2.07
C GLN A 27 -1.86 -15.87 2.03
N ALA A 28 -1.28 -15.11 2.95
CA ALA A 28 -1.38 -13.66 2.97
C ALA A 28 -0.75 -13.08 1.69
N PRO A 29 -1.47 -12.24 0.93
CA PRO A 29 -0.90 -11.60 -0.23
C PRO A 29 0.26 -10.70 0.20
N SER A 30 1.49 -11.15 -0.09
CA SER A 30 2.67 -10.31 0.10
C SER A 30 2.67 -9.24 -0.99
N LEU A 31 2.42 -8.00 -0.59
CA LEU A 31 2.55 -6.87 -1.51
C LEU A 31 4.04 -6.69 -1.82
N SER A 32 4.43 -6.95 -3.07
CA SER A 32 5.82 -6.71 -3.47
C SER A 32 6.13 -5.22 -3.49
N TYR A 33 7.36 -4.84 -3.13
CA TYR A 33 7.82 -3.46 -3.19
C TYR A 33 7.51 -2.77 -4.53
N ALA A 34 7.75 -3.47 -5.63
CA ALA A 34 7.50 -2.97 -6.98
C ALA A 34 6.01 -2.71 -7.24
N GLN A 35 5.11 -3.60 -6.78
CA GLN A 35 3.68 -3.41 -6.93
C GLN A 35 3.17 -2.22 -6.11
N VAL A 36 3.62 -2.08 -4.86
CA VAL A 36 3.23 -0.96 -4.01
C VAL A 36 3.71 0.36 -4.62
N THR A 37 4.95 0.41 -5.08
CA THR A 37 5.53 1.60 -5.72
C THR A 37 4.80 1.97 -7.01
N ALA A 38 4.56 1.01 -7.91
CA ALA A 38 3.82 1.25 -9.14
C ALA A 38 2.36 1.71 -8.88
N ALA A 39 1.70 1.15 -7.88
CA ALA A 39 0.36 1.57 -7.49
C ALA A 39 0.35 3.01 -6.97
N THR A 40 1.35 3.40 -6.17
CA THR A 40 1.50 4.78 -5.67
C THR A 40 1.76 5.75 -6.81
N GLU A 41 2.63 5.41 -7.77
CA GLU A 41 2.86 6.23 -8.97
C GLU A 41 1.59 6.43 -9.79
N GLN A 42 0.84 5.36 -10.04
CA GLN A 42 -0.41 5.43 -10.76
C GLN A 42 -1.42 6.34 -10.05
N GLN A 43 -1.49 6.26 -8.72
CA GLN A 43 -2.36 7.10 -7.91
C GLN A 43 -1.97 8.58 -7.99
N ILE A 44 -0.67 8.91 -7.88
CA ILE A 44 -0.17 10.27 -8.04
C ILE A 44 -0.49 10.80 -9.45
N ALA A 45 -0.30 9.98 -10.50
CA ALA A 45 -0.62 10.35 -11.87
C ALA A 45 -2.11 10.64 -12.09
N ILE A 46 -3.01 9.94 -11.37
CA ILE A 46 -4.45 10.27 -11.39
C ILE A 46 -4.69 11.66 -10.81
N TYR A 47 -4.09 11.97 -9.65
CA TYR A 47 -4.21 13.30 -9.05
C TYR A 47 -3.65 14.41 -9.94
N GLN A 48 -2.53 14.17 -10.64
CA GLN A 48 -1.98 15.12 -11.61
C GLN A 48 -2.99 15.44 -12.71
N LYS A 49 -3.62 14.41 -13.30
CA LYS A 49 -4.64 14.57 -14.34
C LYS A 49 -5.88 15.31 -13.83
N LEU A 50 -6.30 15.05 -12.59
CA LEU A 50 -7.42 15.74 -11.97
C LEU A 50 -7.09 17.22 -11.72
N ALA A 51 -5.90 17.50 -11.17
CA ALA A 51 -5.45 18.88 -10.90
C ALA A 51 -5.31 19.73 -12.16
N GLN A 52 -4.87 19.14 -13.29
CA GLN A 52 -4.78 19.86 -14.58
C GLN A 52 -6.14 20.28 -15.15
N ARG A 53 -7.20 19.55 -14.82
CA ARG A 53 -8.56 19.81 -15.32
C ARG A 53 -9.39 20.66 -14.36
N GLU A 54 -8.86 20.94 -13.17
CA GLU A 54 -9.60 21.55 -12.08
C GLU A 54 -9.36 23.08 -12.06
N PRO A 55 -10.38 23.89 -12.38
CA PRO A 55 -10.25 25.35 -12.36
C PRO A 55 -10.17 25.92 -10.94
N ASN A 56 -10.65 25.21 -9.91
CA ASN A 56 -10.65 25.70 -8.54
C ASN A 56 -9.30 25.44 -7.85
N PRO A 57 -8.54 26.48 -7.44
CA PRO A 57 -7.27 26.30 -6.75
C PRO A 57 -7.40 25.57 -5.40
N ALA A 58 -8.53 25.73 -4.70
CA ALA A 58 -8.77 25.01 -3.44
C ALA A 58 -8.89 23.50 -3.67
N THR A 59 -9.54 23.08 -4.77
CA THR A 59 -9.66 21.66 -5.13
C THR A 59 -8.34 21.10 -5.64
N ARG A 60 -7.54 21.89 -6.39
CA ARG A 60 -6.16 21.51 -6.75
C ARG A 60 -5.29 21.22 -5.53
N LEU A 61 -5.42 22.04 -4.47
CA LEU A 61 -4.72 21.81 -3.21
C LEU A 61 -5.13 20.49 -2.53
N LEU A 62 -6.40 20.09 -2.64
CA LEU A 62 -6.86 18.79 -2.13
C LEU A 62 -6.22 17.61 -2.89
N TYR A 63 -6.04 17.72 -4.21
CA TYR A 63 -5.33 16.70 -4.98
C TYR A 63 -3.85 16.62 -4.63
N TYR A 64 -3.20 17.77 -4.40
CA TYR A 64 -1.83 17.82 -3.88
C TYR A 64 -1.70 17.13 -2.51
N HIS A 65 -2.58 17.42 -1.56
CA HIS A 65 -2.59 16.73 -0.26
C HIS A 65 -2.90 15.24 -0.38
N SER A 66 -3.79 14.85 -1.30
CA SER A 66 -4.12 13.44 -1.54
C SER A 66 -2.93 12.67 -2.11
N ALA A 67 -2.14 13.30 -2.99
CA ALA A 67 -0.91 12.73 -3.52
C ALA A 67 0.16 12.55 -2.43
N HIS A 68 0.31 13.51 -1.53
CA HIS A 68 1.12 13.38 -0.30
C HIS A 68 0.65 12.23 0.61
N GLY A 69 -0.67 12.06 0.75
CA GLY A 69 -1.25 10.92 1.46
C GLY A 69 -0.86 9.58 0.85
N ALA A 70 -0.82 9.48 -0.48
CA ALA A 70 -0.40 8.27 -1.18
C ALA A 70 1.09 7.93 -0.93
N LEU A 71 1.98 8.93 -0.95
CA LEU A 71 3.40 8.76 -0.60
C LEU A 71 3.58 8.36 0.88
N SER A 72 2.82 8.99 1.78
CA SER A 72 2.85 8.65 3.21
C SER A 72 2.43 7.20 3.47
N LEU A 73 1.41 6.72 2.76
CA LEU A 73 0.97 5.33 2.83
C LEU A 73 2.02 4.38 2.24
N TRP A 74 2.58 4.71 1.06
CA TRP A 74 3.67 3.95 0.45
C TRP A 74 4.81 3.73 1.44
N GLY A 75 5.29 4.79 2.08
CA GLY A 75 6.38 4.73 3.07
C GLY A 75 6.08 3.87 4.29
N ARG A 76 4.81 3.63 4.64
CA ARG A 76 4.41 2.69 5.69
C ARG A 76 4.35 1.24 5.21
N LEU A 77 4.07 1.03 3.93
CA LEU A 77 3.94 -0.30 3.32
C LEU A 77 5.29 -0.88 2.90
N VAL A 78 6.25 -0.04 2.54
CA VAL A 78 7.60 -0.48 2.14
C VAL A 78 8.56 -0.50 3.33
N HIS A 79 9.32 -1.58 3.49
CA HIS A 79 10.39 -1.65 4.50
C HIS A 79 11.58 -0.78 4.07
N ARG A 80 12.22 -0.09 5.03
CA ARG A 80 13.33 0.83 4.78
C ARG A 80 14.55 0.08 4.21
N GLY A 81 14.85 0.35 2.95
CA GLY A 81 16.05 -0.10 2.23
C GLY A 81 16.69 1.04 1.42
N PRO A 82 17.88 0.85 0.84
CA PRO A 82 18.53 1.90 0.05
C PRO A 82 17.69 2.36 -1.16
N GLN A 83 16.88 1.47 -1.75
CA GLN A 83 15.97 1.78 -2.85
C GLN A 83 14.82 2.72 -2.43
N THR A 84 14.35 2.62 -1.17
CA THR A 84 13.26 3.49 -0.68
C THR A 84 13.62 4.97 -0.65
N ALA A 85 14.90 5.35 -0.49
CA ALA A 85 15.27 6.76 -0.50
C ALA A 85 15.11 7.37 -1.90
N ALA A 86 15.71 6.74 -2.91
CA ALA A 86 15.64 7.20 -4.29
C ALA A 86 14.20 7.20 -4.84
N ASP A 87 13.40 6.16 -4.53
CA ASP A 87 12.00 6.13 -4.95
C ASP A 87 11.15 7.14 -4.18
N SER A 88 11.43 7.40 -2.90
CA SER A 88 10.73 8.46 -2.16
C SER A 88 10.98 9.84 -2.79
N GLU A 89 12.22 10.14 -3.17
CA GLU A 89 12.56 11.39 -3.85
C GLU A 89 11.87 11.50 -5.21
N ARG A 90 11.87 10.42 -6.00
CA ARG A 90 11.19 10.35 -7.29
C ARG A 90 9.69 10.55 -7.16
N LEU A 91 9.04 9.89 -6.20
CA LEU A 91 7.61 10.03 -5.92
C LEU A 91 7.28 11.45 -5.43
N GLN A 92 8.14 12.04 -4.60
CA GLN A 92 7.99 13.43 -4.16
C GLN A 92 8.04 14.40 -5.34
N ALA A 93 8.98 14.23 -6.27
CA ALA A 93 9.08 15.06 -7.46
C ALA A 93 7.81 14.99 -8.34
N LEU A 94 7.16 13.82 -8.41
CA LEU A 94 5.86 13.69 -9.08
C LEU A 94 4.76 14.49 -8.37
N ILE A 95 4.78 14.54 -7.03
CA ILE A 95 3.82 15.32 -6.23
C ILE A 95 4.05 16.82 -6.38
N ASP A 96 5.31 17.25 -6.40
CA ASP A 96 5.69 18.66 -6.53
C ASP A 96 5.24 19.25 -7.89
N ALA A 97 5.09 18.41 -8.92
CA ALA A 97 4.49 18.80 -10.19
C ALA A 97 3.00 19.19 -10.10
N LEU A 98 2.30 18.86 -8.99
CA LEU A 98 0.94 19.33 -8.70
C LEU A 98 0.89 20.63 -7.89
N ALA A 99 2.05 21.14 -7.41
CA ALA A 99 2.07 22.29 -6.54
C ALA A 99 1.23 23.46 -7.12
N PRO A 100 0.41 24.13 -6.30
CA PRO A 100 -0.56 25.13 -6.75
C PRO A 100 0.06 26.27 -7.55
#